data_AF-A0A7Y8LCW7-F1
#
_entry.id   AF-A0A7Y8LCW7-F1
#
_cell.length_a   1.000
_cell.length_b   1.000
_cell.length_c   1.000
_cell.angle_alpha   90.00
_cell.angle_beta   90.00
_cell.angle_gamma   90.00
#
_symmetry.space_group_name_H-M   'P 1'
#
loop_
_entity.id
_entity.type
_entity.pdbx_description
1 polymer ?
#
loop_
_entity_poly.entity_id
_entity_poly.type
_entity_poly.pdbx_seq_one_letter_code
_entity_poly.pdbx_strand_id
1 'polypeptide(L)'
;RPVQVGSHCHFFEANRSLRFDREKAYGFRLQVPAGTAVRFEPGEDKRVTLVSVGGNRVAYGINGLVNGRLDDASVKAKAMTAAREQGFIQKKS
;
A
#
# COMPACT_ATOMS: atom_id res chain seq x y z
N ARG A 1 6.78 -17.09 1.37
CA ARG A 1 7.76 -16.48 0.43
C ARG A 1 8.14 -15.10 0.96
N PRO A 2 9.38 -14.66 0.77
CA PRO A 2 9.77 -13.29 1.10
C PRO A 2 9.03 -12.27 0.23
N VAL A 3 8.86 -11.06 0.75
CA VAL A 3 8.24 -9.92 0.06
C VAL A 3 9.20 -8.74 0.12
N GLN A 4 9.39 -8.06 -1.01
CA GLN A 4 10.19 -6.84 -1.09
C GLN A 4 9.32 -5.70 -1.62
N VAL A 5 9.33 -4.57 -0.93
CA VAL A 5 8.53 -3.38 -1.29
C VAL A 5 9.47 -2.20 -1.55
N GLY A 6 9.41 -1.64 -2.76
CA GLY A 6 10.27 -0.54 -3.18
C GLY A 6 9.86 0.82 -2.61
N SER A 7 10.83 1.75 -2.56
CA SER A 7 10.71 3.12 -2.03
C SER A 7 9.52 3.95 -2.54
N HIS A 8 9.09 3.73 -3.78
CA HIS A 8 8.03 4.51 -4.45
C HIS A 8 6.76 3.69 -4.76
N CYS A 9 6.67 2.47 -4.24
CA CYS A 9 5.43 1.71 -4.32
C CYS A 9 4.37 2.36 -3.40
N HIS A 10 3.15 2.50 -3.90
CA HIS A 10 2.01 2.90 -3.09
C HIS A 10 1.75 1.80 -2.04
N PHE A 11 2.05 2.08 -0.78
CA PHE A 11 2.18 1.04 0.25
C PHE A 11 0.85 0.34 0.54
N PHE A 12 -0.28 1.04 0.40
CA PHE A 12 -1.62 0.45 0.41
C PHE A 12 -1.77 -0.74 -0.54
N GLU A 13 -1.09 -0.72 -1.68
CA GLU A 13 -1.15 -1.75 -2.72
C GLU A 13 0.03 -2.74 -2.62
N ALA A 14 0.82 -2.72 -1.55
CA ALA A 14 1.85 -3.73 -1.33
C ALA A 14 1.26 -5.14 -1.21
N ASN A 15 2.08 -6.19 -1.37
CA ASN A 15 1.63 -7.58 -1.43
C ASN A 15 0.56 -7.93 -0.37
N ARG A 16 -0.54 -8.58 -0.78
CA ARG A 16 -1.68 -8.95 0.09
C ARG A 16 -1.29 -9.88 1.25
N SER A 17 -0.17 -10.59 1.16
CA SER A 17 0.35 -11.41 2.25
C SER A 17 0.83 -10.58 3.45
N LEU A 18 1.18 -9.30 3.26
CA LEU A 18 1.54 -8.39 4.35
C LEU A 18 0.29 -7.91 5.09
N ARG A 19 0.32 -8.01 6.43
CA ARG A 19 -0.75 -7.61 7.33
C ARG A 19 -0.38 -6.30 8.03
N PHE A 20 -1.13 -5.24 7.76
CA PHE A 20 -0.98 -3.93 8.39
C PHE A 20 -2.26 -3.12 8.17
N ASP A 21 -2.31 -1.94 8.80
CA ASP A 21 -3.41 -0.98 8.63
C ASP A 21 -3.34 -0.33 7.24
N ARG A 22 -4.06 -0.94 6.29
CA ARG A 22 -4.11 -0.49 4.89
C ARG A 22 -4.71 0.92 4.80
N GLU A 23 -5.70 1.24 5.62
CA GLU A 23 -6.34 2.56 5.58
C GLU A 23 -5.33 3.68 5.91
N LYS A 24 -4.50 3.48 6.93
CA LYS A 24 -3.42 4.43 7.27
C LYS A 24 -2.31 4.49 6.23
N ALA A 25 -2.12 3.44 5.44
CA ALA A 25 -1.13 3.40 4.37
C ALA A 25 -1.61 4.02 3.04
N TYR A 26 -2.89 4.39 2.94
CA TYR A 26 -3.47 4.96 1.73
C TYR A 26 -2.89 6.34 1.40
N GLY A 27 -2.29 6.46 0.22
CA GLY A 27 -1.62 7.66 -0.25
C GLY A 27 -0.19 7.85 0.27
N PHE A 28 0.42 6.78 0.79
CA PHE A 28 1.78 6.79 1.33
C PHE A 28 2.70 5.78 0.62
N ARG A 29 4.01 6.03 0.74
CA ARG A 29 5.10 5.17 0.28
C ARG A 29 6.17 5.04 1.36
N LEU A 30 7.10 4.10 1.22
CA LEU A 30 8.19 3.92 2.18
C LEU A 30 9.09 5.16 2.28
N GLN A 31 9.42 5.57 3.50
CA GLN A 31 10.42 6.59 3.79
C GLN A 31 11.82 5.97 3.82
N VAL A 32 12.29 5.55 2.66
CA VAL A 32 13.65 5.01 2.45
C VAL A 32 14.27 5.71 1.24
N PRO A 33 15.61 5.66 1.07
CA PRO A 33 16.27 6.27 -0.07
C PRO A 33 15.67 5.81 -1.41
N ALA A 34 15.61 6.70 -2.39
CA ALA A 34 15.08 6.39 -3.71
C ALA A 34 15.84 5.21 -4.34
N GLY A 35 15.13 4.33 -5.05
CA GLY A 35 15.69 3.11 -5.65
C GLY A 35 15.90 1.94 -4.68
N THR A 36 15.81 2.17 -3.36
CA THR A 36 15.92 1.08 -2.36
C THR A 36 14.57 0.44 -2.04
N ALA A 37 14.59 -0.62 -1.23
CA ALA A 37 13.42 -1.39 -0.84
C ALA A 37 13.55 -1.93 0.60
N VAL A 38 12.40 -2.22 1.22
CA VAL A 38 12.35 -2.99 2.48
C VAL A 38 11.97 -4.43 2.16
N ARG A 39 12.77 -5.36 2.70
CA ARG A 39 12.52 -6.80 2.62
C ARG A 39 11.85 -7.30 3.91
N PHE A 40 10.88 -8.17 3.71
CA PHE A 40 10.13 -8.89 4.73
C PHE A 40 10.32 -10.40 4.51
N GLU A 41 10.95 -11.07 5.46
CA GLU A 41 11.03 -12.54 5.47
C GLU A 41 9.68 -13.17 5.84
N PRO A 42 9.43 -14.45 5.49
CA PRO A 42 8.21 -15.13 5.90
C PRO A 42 8.03 -15.13 7.42
N GLY A 43 6.94 -14.53 7.90
CA GLY A 43 6.64 -14.43 9.34
C GLY A 43 7.35 -13.30 10.08
N GLU A 44 8.14 -12.47 9.39
CA GLU A 44 8.81 -11.32 10.01
C GLU A 44 7.84 -10.16 10.24
N ASP A 45 7.86 -9.63 11.46
CA ASP A 45 7.21 -8.37 11.81
C ASP A 45 8.23 -7.23 11.83
N LYS A 46 7.91 -6.12 11.15
CA LYS A 46 8.80 -4.96 11.04
C LYS A 46 8.00 -3.68 11.08
N ARG A 47 8.48 -2.72 11.88
CA ARG A 47 7.96 -1.35 11.84
C ARG A 47 8.65 -0.59 10.71
N VAL A 48 7.86 0.05 9.86
CA VAL A 48 8.35 0.91 8.77
C VAL A 48 7.76 2.29 8.89
N THR A 49 8.49 3.29 8.42
CA THR A 49 7.98 4.66 8.33
C THR A 49 7.51 4.92 6.91
N LEU A 50 6.35 5.56 6.80
CA LEU A 50 5.76 5.94 5.52
C LEU A 50 5.71 7.46 5.40
N VAL A 51 5.89 7.96 4.18
CA VAL A 51 5.72 9.37 3.80
C VAL A 51 4.65 9.50 2.74
N SER A 52 3.97 10.65 2.71
CA SER A 52 2.95 10.91 1.72
C SER A 52 3.54 10.87 0.31
N VAL A 53 2.76 10.32 -0.64
CA VAL A 53 3.06 10.48 -2.06
C VAL A 53 2.98 11.97 -2.41
N GLY A 54 3.97 12.49 -3.13
CA GLY A 54 4.01 13.89 -3.57
C GLY A 54 3.37 14.12 -4.94
N GLY A 55 3.60 15.30 -5.51
CA GLY A 55 3.11 15.66 -6.85
C GLY A 55 1.58 15.72 -6.92
N ASN A 56 1.02 15.29 -8.06
CA ASN A 56 -0.43 15.28 -8.29
C ASN A 56 -1.20 14.24 -7.46
N ARG A 57 -0.49 13.39 -6.70
CA ARG A 57 -1.08 12.36 -5.83
C ARG A 57 -2.08 11.47 -6.57
N VAL A 58 -1.63 10.90 -7.68
CA VAL A 58 -2.41 9.99 -8.50
C VAL A 58 -1.70 8.63 -8.56
N ALA A 59 -2.44 7.55 -8.34
CA ALA A 59 -1.90 6.18 -8.36
C ALA A 59 -2.60 5.36 -9.44
N TYR A 60 -1.81 4.75 -10.34
CA TYR A 60 -2.26 3.84 -11.39
C TYR A 60 -1.38 2.59 -11.43
N GLY A 61 -1.95 1.45 -11.83
CA GLY A 61 -1.21 0.19 -11.97
C GLY A 61 -1.06 -0.54 -10.63
N ILE A 62 0.16 -0.98 -10.28
CA ILE A 62 0.50 -1.77 -9.07
C ILE A 62 -0.39 -3.01 -8.90
N ASN A 63 -1.48 -2.94 -8.13
CA ASN A 63 -2.47 -4.02 -8.00
C ASN A 63 -3.87 -3.61 -8.50
N GLY A 64 -3.98 -2.44 -9.12
CA GLY A 64 -5.20 -1.92 -9.73
C GLY A 64 -6.25 -1.52 -8.70
N LEU A 65 -5.87 -1.28 -7.44
CA LEU A 65 -6.85 -1.02 -6.39
C LEU A 65 -7.32 0.45 -6.40
N VAL A 66 -6.45 1.39 -6.77
CA VAL A 66 -6.77 2.82 -6.74
C VAL A 66 -7.14 3.38 -8.11
N ASN A 67 -6.23 3.29 -9.08
CA ASN A 67 -6.41 3.80 -10.45
C ASN A 67 -7.05 5.20 -10.52
N GLY A 68 -6.54 6.16 -9.76
CA GLY A 68 -7.12 7.49 -9.65
C GLY A 68 -6.41 8.42 -8.66
N ARG A 69 -7.03 9.58 -8.42
CA ARG A 69 -6.54 10.61 -7.50
C ARG A 69 -6.71 10.13 -6.05
N LEU A 70 -5.63 10.17 -5.28
CA LEU A 70 -5.61 9.73 -3.89
C LEU A 70 -6.41 10.66 -2.96
N ASP A 71 -6.56 11.93 -3.34
CA ASP A 71 -7.30 12.90 -2.52
C ASP A 71 -8.80 12.95 -2.87
N ASP A 72 -9.26 12.09 -3.78
CA ASP A 72 -10.68 11.93 -4.09
C ASP A 72 -11.31 10.87 -3.17
N ALA A 73 -12.31 11.30 -2.38
CA ALA A 73 -13.00 10.43 -1.42
C ALA A 73 -13.71 9.25 -2.11
N SER A 74 -14.25 9.44 -3.31
CA SER A 74 -14.91 8.38 -4.07
C SER A 74 -13.91 7.33 -4.54
N VAL A 75 -12.71 7.75 -4.94
CA VAL A 75 -11.61 6.86 -5.33
C VAL A 75 -11.13 6.08 -4.10
N LYS A 76 -10.93 6.75 -2.96
CA LYS A 76 -10.56 6.09 -1.70
C LYS A 76 -11.61 5.05 -1.29
N ALA A 77 -12.89 5.38 -1.33
CA ALA A 77 -13.97 4.45 -0.99
C ALA A 77 -13.95 3.19 -1.88
N LYS A 78 -13.84 3.38 -3.22
CA LYS A 78 -13.73 2.27 -4.18
C LYS A 78 -12.51 1.40 -3.91
N ALA A 79 -11.36 2.01 -3.63
CA ALA A 79 -10.12 1.30 -3.33
C ALA A 79 -10.24 0.45 -2.06
N MET A 80 -10.87 0.97 -1.02
CA MET A 80 -11.09 0.23 0.23
C MET A 80 -12.04 -0.96 0.03
N THR A 81 -13.07 -0.82 -0.81
CA THR A 81 -13.94 -1.94 -1.19
C THR A 81 -13.17 -3.00 -1.98
N ALA A 82 -12.44 -2.60 -3.03
CA ALA A 82 -11.63 -3.51 -3.84
C ALA A 82 -10.57 -4.25 -3.01
N ALA A 83 -9.91 -3.56 -2.07
CA ALA A 83 -8.93 -4.17 -1.18
C ALA A 83 -9.53 -5.25 -0.26
N ARG A 84 -10.79 -5.09 0.18
CA ARG A 84 -11.50 -6.12 0.95
C ARG A 84 -11.88 -7.31 0.06
N GLU A 85 -12.47 -7.04 -1.10
CA GLU A 85 -12.91 -8.08 -2.04
C GLU A 85 -11.75 -8.93 -2.56
N GLN A 86 -10.59 -8.32 -2.80
CA GLN A 86 -9.39 -9.01 -3.30
C GLN A 86 -8.49 -9.58 -2.19
N GLY A 87 -8.90 -9.47 -0.92
CA GLY A 87 -8.22 -10.10 0.23
C GLY A 87 -6.96 -9.39 0.72
N PHE A 88 -6.77 -8.11 0.41
CA PHE A 88 -5.72 -7.26 0.99
C PHE A 88 -6.07 -6.80 2.41
N ILE A 89 -7.36 -6.61 2.68
CA ILE A 89 -7.91 -6.33 4.01
C ILE A 89 -8.70 -7.58 4.44
N GLN A 90 -8.22 -8.24 5.50
CA GLN A 90 -8.91 -9.39 6.07
C GLN A 90 -10.10 -8.91 6.92
N LYS A 91 -11.23 -9.62 6.85
CA LYS A 91 -12.30 -9.44 7.85
C LYS A 91 -11.73 -9.88 9.20
N LYS A 92 -11.91 -9.06 10.24
CA LYS A 92 -11.72 -9.55 11.61
C LYS A 92 -12.76 -10.67 11.81
N SER A 93 -12.29 -11.86 12.17
CA SER A 93 -13.14 -12.92 12.71
C SER A 93 -13.80 -12.46 14.01
#